data_AF-A0A7V3HI85-F1
#
_entry.id   AF-A0A7V3HI85-F1
#
_cell.length_a   1.000
_cell.length_b   1.000
_cell.length_c   1.000
_cell.angle_alpha   90.00
_cell.angle_beta   90.00
_cell.angle_gamma   90.00
#
_symmetry.space_group_name_H-M   'P 1'
#
loop_
_entity.id
_entity.type
_entity.pdbx_description
1 polymer ?
#
loop_
_entity_poly.entity_id
_entity_poly.type
_entity_poly.pdbx_seq_one_letter_code
_entity_poly.pdbx_strand_id
1 'polypeptide(L)'
;MSKGPVAFVLSGGGNRGALEVGALQALFEHGLKPDILVGTSAGAMNAAFIATDPTLEGAYRLGELWKSIRREDVFPGNKLTMVWRLITGKDSLFPSDHLRRLVEKYIPPDKKRFGDLSVRLYITAANLNTATLYLFGEDPEALLVDAVMASAAQPITFPPVEYNGWQFVDGGVVANVPIEIAIEKGAKEIYAIDVSYGGQIEPRVQGLVNIGRRCITIMLYQHLLEDLEDAAANPEITLHHIKITAFSGLDPQDFSKTAEMIAEGKRVAEEYLRSPVPGYWPEIRPEIAIPSPPGSRPWRRKRKR
;
A
#
# COMPACT_ATOMS: atom_id res chain seq x y z
N MET A 1 -27.14 15.46 -3.64
CA MET A 1 -26.78 14.19 -2.98
C MET A 1 -25.96 14.56 -1.76
N SER A 2 -26.26 14.05 -0.56
CA SER A 2 -25.40 14.29 0.60
C SER A 2 -24.01 13.72 0.28
N LYS A 3 -22.94 14.51 0.49
CA LYS A 3 -21.57 13.98 0.38
C LYS A 3 -21.44 12.85 1.39
N GLY A 4 -21.33 11.61 0.91
CA GLY A 4 -21.12 10.45 1.77
C GLY A 4 -19.70 10.41 2.32
N PRO A 5 -19.35 9.37 3.10
CA PRO A 5 -18.03 9.26 3.70
C PRO A 5 -16.89 9.31 2.68
N VAL A 6 -15.85 10.08 2.98
CA VAL A 6 -14.62 10.17 2.20
C VAL A 6 -13.62 9.13 2.70
N ALA A 7 -13.09 8.31 1.80
CA ALA A 7 -12.05 7.34 2.12
C ALA A 7 -10.70 7.72 1.51
N PHE A 8 -9.63 7.60 2.29
CA PHE A 8 -8.27 7.56 1.78
C PHE A 8 -7.80 6.10 1.76
N VAL A 9 -7.43 5.61 0.57
CA VAL A 9 -6.97 4.24 0.35
C VAL A 9 -5.48 4.30 0.03
N LEU A 10 -4.66 3.62 0.83
CA LEU A 10 -3.20 3.62 0.75
C LEU A 10 -2.69 2.23 0.36
N SER A 11 -1.89 2.19 -0.70
CA SER A 11 -1.45 0.96 -1.33
C SER A 11 -0.23 0.31 -0.64
N GLY A 12 0.03 -0.96 -0.98
CA GLY A 12 1.33 -1.55 -0.73
C GLY A 12 2.41 -1.03 -1.70
N GLY A 13 3.58 -0.70 -1.17
CA GLY A 13 4.71 -0.18 -1.97
C GLY A 13 6.10 -0.19 -1.33
N GLY A 14 6.27 -0.76 -0.13
CA GLY A 14 7.56 -0.77 0.56
C GLY A 14 8.10 0.64 0.86
N ASN A 15 9.37 0.93 0.54
CA ASN A 15 9.97 2.25 0.75
C ASN A 15 9.27 3.38 -0.03
N ARG A 16 8.54 3.05 -1.11
CA ARG A 16 7.71 3.99 -1.87
C ARG A 16 6.49 4.49 -1.09
N GLY A 17 6.20 3.94 0.09
CA GLY A 17 5.23 4.51 1.03
C GLY A 17 5.52 5.97 1.40
N ALA A 18 6.77 6.44 1.25
CA ALA A 18 7.13 7.85 1.37
C ALA A 18 6.41 8.76 0.35
N LEU A 19 6.12 8.27 -0.86
CA LEU A 19 5.35 9.02 -1.87
C LEU A 19 3.91 9.25 -1.39
N GLU A 20 3.33 8.27 -0.68
CA GLU A 20 1.98 8.40 -0.12
C GLU A 20 1.90 9.52 0.93
N VAL A 21 2.96 9.70 1.72
CA VAL A 21 3.03 10.77 2.72
C VAL A 21 2.93 12.14 2.06
N GLY A 22 3.63 12.36 0.96
CA GLY A 22 3.52 13.58 0.18
C GLY A 22 2.11 13.80 -0.38
N ALA A 23 1.50 12.74 -0.90
CA ALA A 23 0.13 12.81 -1.40
C ALA A 23 -0.87 13.13 -0.28
N LEU A 24 -0.72 12.53 0.89
CA LEU A 24 -1.51 12.84 2.09
C LEU A 24 -1.36 14.30 2.50
N GLN A 25 -0.14 14.85 2.51
CA GLN A 25 0.09 16.27 2.78
C GLN A 25 -0.69 17.16 1.81
N ALA A 26 -0.64 16.86 0.50
CA ALA A 26 -1.40 17.61 -0.50
C ALA A 26 -2.92 17.53 -0.26
N LEU A 27 -3.46 16.35 0.05
CA LEU A 27 -4.88 16.19 0.35
C LEU A 27 -5.31 17.03 1.55
N PHE A 28 -4.57 16.97 2.66
CA PHE A 28 -4.87 17.76 3.86
C PHE A 28 -4.72 19.27 3.61
N GLU A 29 -3.75 19.72 2.82
CA GLU A 29 -3.60 21.13 2.43
C GLU A 29 -4.78 21.66 1.61
N HIS A 30 -5.41 20.78 0.80
CA HIS A 30 -6.64 21.09 0.08
C HIS A 30 -7.90 20.98 0.97
N GLY A 31 -7.74 20.77 2.27
CA GLY A 31 -8.83 20.68 3.24
C GLY A 31 -9.61 19.36 3.19
N LEU A 32 -9.11 18.35 2.47
CA LEU A 32 -9.71 17.01 2.43
C LEU A 32 -9.38 16.26 3.72
N LYS A 33 -10.37 15.58 4.28
CA LYS A 33 -10.24 14.79 5.50
C LYS A 33 -10.91 13.43 5.31
N PRO A 34 -10.27 12.34 5.75
CA PRO A 34 -10.86 11.02 5.65
C PRO A 34 -11.85 10.76 6.79
N ASP A 35 -13.01 10.19 6.44
CA ASP A 35 -13.89 9.48 7.38
C ASP A 35 -13.48 8.01 7.53
N ILE A 36 -12.80 7.49 6.49
CA ILE A 36 -12.30 6.12 6.40
C ILE A 36 -10.85 6.14 5.92
N LEU A 37 -9.99 5.38 6.58
CA LEU A 37 -8.64 5.04 6.13
C LEU A 37 -8.59 3.54 5.86
N VAL A 38 -8.08 3.16 4.69
CA VAL A 38 -7.81 1.75 4.37
C VAL A 38 -6.37 1.62 3.90
N GLY A 39 -5.61 0.68 4.46
CA GLY A 39 -4.20 0.53 4.13
C GLY A 39 -3.75 -0.92 3.99
N THR A 40 -2.79 -1.12 3.08
CA THR A 40 -2.09 -2.39 2.87
C THR A 40 -0.58 -2.18 2.98
N SER A 41 0.15 -3.01 3.73
CA SER A 41 1.63 -2.97 3.82
C SER A 41 2.18 -1.60 4.26
N ALA A 42 3.01 -0.95 3.45
CA ALA A 42 3.45 0.43 3.69
C ALA A 42 2.28 1.41 3.86
N GLY A 43 1.21 1.24 3.08
CA GLY A 43 -0.03 1.98 3.24
C GLY A 43 -0.75 1.70 4.56
N ALA A 44 -0.64 0.48 5.12
CA ALA A 44 -1.16 0.18 6.45
C ALA A 44 -0.40 0.92 7.56
N MET A 45 0.94 1.01 7.45
CA MET A 45 1.75 1.81 8.37
C MET A 45 1.37 3.29 8.32
N ASN A 46 1.23 3.84 7.11
CA ASN A 46 0.83 5.23 6.90
C ASN A 46 -0.60 5.48 7.40
N ALA A 47 -1.55 4.61 7.07
CA ALA A 47 -2.95 4.72 7.48
C ALA A 47 -3.10 4.65 9.01
N ALA A 48 -2.41 3.71 9.66
CA ALA A 48 -2.42 3.58 11.12
C ALA A 48 -1.89 4.85 11.80
N PHE A 49 -0.75 5.38 11.32
CA PHE A 49 -0.21 6.61 11.88
C PHE A 49 -1.16 7.80 11.68
N ILE A 50 -1.67 8.01 10.46
CA ILE A 50 -2.61 9.10 10.17
C ILE A 50 -3.91 8.95 10.94
N ALA A 51 -4.40 7.74 11.17
CA ALA A 51 -5.60 7.56 11.99
C ALA A 51 -5.38 8.03 13.45
N THR A 52 -4.15 7.96 13.95
CA THR A 52 -3.80 8.47 15.28
C THR A 52 -3.71 10.00 15.32
N ASP A 53 -3.47 10.66 14.20
CA ASP A 53 -3.58 12.11 14.06
C ASP A 53 -4.01 12.51 12.63
N PRO A 54 -5.33 12.57 12.37
CA PRO A 54 -5.88 12.80 11.03
C PRO A 54 -5.91 14.30 10.69
N THR A 55 -4.76 14.95 10.81
CA THR A 55 -4.57 16.39 10.61
C THR A 55 -3.44 16.66 9.62
N LEU A 56 -3.36 17.90 9.14
CA LEU A 56 -2.25 18.35 8.30
C LEU A 56 -0.92 18.22 9.04
N GLU A 57 -0.91 18.60 10.32
CA GLU A 57 0.24 18.45 11.21
C GLU A 57 0.64 16.98 11.35
N GLY A 58 -0.33 16.08 11.49
CA GLY A 58 -0.11 14.63 11.50
C GLY A 58 0.57 14.12 10.23
N ALA A 59 0.11 14.56 9.06
CA ALA A 59 0.74 14.21 7.78
C ALA A 59 2.18 14.75 7.64
N TYR A 60 2.46 15.93 8.19
CA TYR A 60 3.82 16.46 8.25
C TYR A 60 4.71 15.69 9.25
N ARG A 61 4.19 15.33 10.42
CA ARG A 61 4.92 14.48 11.38
C ARG A 61 5.23 13.12 10.79
N LEU A 62 4.30 12.51 10.05
CA LEU A 62 4.57 11.28 9.30
C LEU A 62 5.76 11.46 8.34
N GLY A 63 5.85 12.61 7.66
CA GLY A 63 6.99 12.94 6.79
C GLY A 63 8.33 13.00 7.54
N GLU A 64 8.37 13.61 8.72
CA GLU A 64 9.56 13.60 9.57
C GLU A 64 9.95 12.20 10.02
N LEU A 65 8.96 11.37 10.37
CA LEU A 65 9.20 9.97 10.74
C LEU A 65 9.81 9.19 9.59
N TRP A 66 9.22 9.25 8.39
CA TRP A 66 9.77 8.60 7.21
C TRP A 66 11.21 9.04 6.91
N LYS A 67 11.51 10.34 7.00
CA LYS A 67 12.89 10.86 6.84
C LYS A 67 13.86 10.35 7.91
N SER A 68 13.37 9.92 9.08
CA SER A 68 14.19 9.34 10.14
C SER A 68 14.50 7.86 9.93
N ILE A 69 13.72 7.14 9.12
CA ILE A 69 13.91 5.70 8.87
C ILE A 69 15.23 5.45 8.14
N ARG A 70 15.97 4.46 8.60
CA ARG A 70 17.15 3.91 7.93
C ARG A 70 16.88 2.47 7.51
N ARG A 71 17.72 1.98 6.60
CA ARG A 71 17.65 0.60 6.12
C ARG A 71 17.70 -0.37 7.30
N GLU A 72 18.57 -0.14 8.27
CA GLU A 72 18.81 -1.04 9.40
C GLU A 72 17.61 -1.14 10.36
N ASP A 73 16.74 -0.12 10.37
CA ASP A 73 15.51 -0.11 11.17
C ASP A 73 14.45 -1.08 10.62
N VAL A 74 14.54 -1.42 9.33
CA VAL A 74 13.54 -2.25 8.61
C VAL A 74 14.15 -3.59 8.17
N PHE A 75 15.37 -3.56 7.66
CA PHE A 75 16.08 -4.68 7.05
C PHE A 75 17.42 -4.93 7.76
N PRO A 76 17.40 -5.43 9.01
CA PRO A 76 18.60 -5.64 9.79
C PRO A 76 19.48 -6.75 9.18
N GLY A 77 20.80 -6.56 9.26
CA GLY A 77 21.78 -7.51 8.76
C GLY A 77 22.26 -7.20 7.34
N ASN A 78 22.98 -8.16 6.75
CA ASN A 78 23.64 -7.97 5.46
C ASN A 78 23.41 -9.17 4.52
N LYS A 79 24.06 -9.17 3.35
CA LYS A 79 23.93 -10.26 2.37
C LYS A 79 24.31 -11.64 2.95
N LEU A 80 25.26 -11.71 3.88
CA LEU A 80 25.63 -12.95 4.57
C LEU A 80 24.49 -13.43 5.48
N THR A 81 23.83 -12.51 6.20
CA THR A 81 22.64 -12.83 7.01
C THR A 81 21.53 -13.43 6.15
N MET A 82 21.25 -12.84 4.99
CA MET A 82 20.24 -13.36 4.05
C MET A 82 20.60 -14.77 3.56
N VAL A 83 21.84 -14.98 3.12
CA VAL A 83 22.30 -16.31 2.66
C VAL A 83 22.20 -17.33 3.78
N TRP A 84 22.65 -16.98 4.99
CA TRP A 84 22.60 -17.87 6.13
C TRP A 84 21.16 -18.28 6.48
N ARG A 85 20.20 -17.34 6.43
CA ARG A 85 18.77 -17.64 6.64
C ARG A 85 18.19 -18.55 5.57
N LEU A 86 18.59 -18.37 4.31
CA LEU A 86 18.18 -19.27 3.21
C LEU A 86 18.70 -20.69 3.42
N ILE A 87 20.01 -20.87 3.71
CA ILE A 87 20.60 -22.22 3.86
C ILE A 87 20.16 -22.91 5.16
N THR A 88 19.71 -22.16 6.17
CA THR A 88 19.17 -22.70 7.42
C THR A 88 17.65 -22.90 7.38
N GLY A 89 17.01 -22.72 6.22
CA GLY A 89 15.58 -22.99 6.03
C GLY A 89 14.66 -22.07 6.84
N LYS A 90 15.08 -20.83 7.11
CA LYS A 90 14.22 -19.83 7.77
C LYS A 90 13.17 -19.30 6.81
N ASP A 91 12.02 -18.90 7.36
CA ASP A 91 10.84 -18.50 6.58
C ASP A 91 10.98 -17.14 5.86
N SER A 92 12.12 -16.46 5.99
CA SER A 92 12.32 -15.11 5.45
C SER A 92 13.78 -14.68 5.32
N LEU A 93 14.02 -13.68 4.47
CA LEU A 93 15.34 -13.04 4.30
C LEU A 93 15.73 -12.13 5.49
N PHE A 94 14.75 -11.52 6.16
CA PHE A 94 14.96 -10.62 7.30
C PHE A 94 14.05 -11.00 8.48
N PRO A 95 14.50 -10.86 9.74
CA PRO A 95 13.61 -10.88 10.89
C PRO A 95 12.73 -9.62 10.90
N SER A 96 11.56 -9.68 11.53
CA SER A 96 10.61 -8.56 11.62
C SER A 96 10.69 -7.76 12.93
N ASP A 97 11.57 -8.13 13.87
CA ASP A 97 11.64 -7.48 15.19
C ASP A 97 11.99 -5.99 15.14
N HIS A 98 12.83 -5.59 14.18
CA HIS A 98 13.24 -4.20 14.00
C HIS A 98 12.09 -3.36 13.46
N LEU A 99 11.37 -3.90 12.47
CA LEU A 99 10.14 -3.30 11.95
C LEU A 99 9.07 -3.19 13.04
N ARG A 100 8.88 -4.22 13.89
CA ARG A 100 7.94 -4.16 15.01
C ARG A 100 8.29 -3.02 15.98
N ARG A 101 9.55 -2.90 16.40
CA ARG A 101 9.99 -1.80 17.26
C ARG A 101 9.79 -0.42 16.61
N LEU A 102 10.00 -0.33 15.30
CA LEU A 102 9.75 0.88 14.54
C LEU A 102 8.27 1.28 14.58
N VAL A 103 7.37 0.33 14.32
CA VAL A 103 5.91 0.53 14.35
C VAL A 103 5.45 0.90 15.77
N GLU A 104 5.92 0.18 16.79
CA GLU A 104 5.61 0.45 18.20
C GLU A 104 6.08 1.84 18.65
N LYS A 105 7.22 2.31 18.14
CA LYS A 105 7.75 3.65 18.44
C LYS A 105 6.88 4.76 17.84
N TYR A 106 6.22 4.49 16.72
CA TYR A 106 5.48 5.51 15.96
C TYR A 106 3.99 5.56 16.30
N ILE A 107 3.45 4.53 16.94
CA ILE A 107 2.08 4.55 17.48
C ILE A 107 2.07 5.26 18.84
N PRO A 108 1.29 6.33 19.03
CA PRO A 108 1.18 7.01 20.31
C PRO A 108 0.75 6.06 21.45
N PRO A 109 1.31 6.21 22.66
CA PRO A 109 1.00 5.32 23.78
C PRO A 109 -0.48 5.29 24.19
N ASP A 110 -1.22 6.35 23.89
CA ASP A 110 -2.65 6.55 24.17
C ASP A 110 -3.58 6.13 23.02
N LYS A 111 -3.02 5.69 21.88
CA LYS A 111 -3.79 5.29 20.68
C LYS A 111 -3.30 3.95 20.14
N LYS A 112 -3.39 2.91 20.96
CA LYS A 112 -2.83 1.58 20.64
C LYS A 112 -3.81 0.65 19.95
N ARG A 113 -5.11 0.90 20.09
CA ARG A 113 -6.19 0.06 19.60
C ARG A 113 -7.01 0.76 18.53
N PHE A 114 -7.76 0.00 17.75
CA PHE A 114 -8.67 0.57 16.76
C PHE A 114 -9.77 1.43 17.40
N GLY A 115 -10.25 1.05 18.61
CA GLY A 115 -11.24 1.82 19.37
C GLY A 115 -10.76 3.19 19.88
N ASP A 116 -9.44 3.44 19.90
CA ASP A 116 -8.87 4.72 20.33
C ASP A 116 -8.92 5.79 19.21
N LEU A 117 -9.30 5.41 17.99
CA LEU A 117 -9.21 6.24 16.79
C LEU A 117 -10.49 7.03 16.54
N SER A 118 -10.34 8.29 16.10
CA SER A 118 -11.49 9.13 15.69
C SER A 118 -11.90 8.94 14.24
N VAL A 119 -11.09 8.23 13.45
CA VAL A 119 -11.35 7.89 12.04
C VAL A 119 -11.44 6.37 11.94
N ARG A 120 -12.34 5.86 11.10
CA ARG A 120 -12.46 4.42 10.88
C ARG A 120 -11.24 3.93 10.10
N LEU A 121 -10.42 3.09 10.73
CA LEU A 121 -9.23 2.52 10.11
C LEU A 121 -9.46 1.05 9.81
N TYR A 122 -9.08 0.65 8.60
CA TYR A 122 -9.10 -0.73 8.16
C TYR A 122 -7.75 -1.14 7.59
N ILE A 123 -7.22 -2.28 8.05
CA ILE A 123 -5.93 -2.81 7.62
C ILE A 123 -6.10 -4.20 7.05
N THR A 124 -5.53 -4.44 5.88
CA THR A 124 -5.65 -5.72 5.19
C THR A 124 -4.48 -6.66 5.50
N ALA A 125 -4.76 -7.94 5.70
CA ALA A 125 -3.74 -8.99 5.73
C ALA A 125 -4.29 -10.27 5.09
N ALA A 126 -3.42 -11.11 4.52
CA ALA A 126 -3.84 -12.37 3.93
C ALA A 126 -3.50 -13.53 4.86
N ASN A 127 -4.46 -14.40 5.11
CA ASN A 127 -4.26 -15.59 5.93
C ASN A 127 -3.77 -16.75 5.06
N LEU A 128 -2.56 -17.24 5.34
CA LEU A 128 -1.92 -18.33 4.58
C LEU A 128 -2.67 -19.65 4.71
N ASN A 129 -3.34 -19.87 5.84
CA ASN A 129 -4.03 -21.14 6.11
C ASN A 129 -5.37 -21.23 5.38
N THR A 130 -6.04 -20.10 5.17
CA THR A 130 -7.38 -20.06 4.54
C THR A 130 -7.37 -19.55 3.10
N ALA A 131 -6.25 -18.97 2.64
CA ALA A 131 -6.15 -18.27 1.36
C ALA A 131 -7.18 -17.14 1.19
N THR A 132 -7.52 -16.46 2.29
CA THR A 132 -8.48 -15.35 2.29
C THR A 132 -7.88 -14.05 2.81
N LEU A 133 -8.40 -12.93 2.32
CA LEU A 133 -8.16 -11.63 2.92
C LEU A 133 -8.86 -11.56 4.28
N TYR A 134 -8.19 -10.95 5.26
CA TYR A 134 -8.74 -10.57 6.54
C TYR A 134 -8.64 -9.06 6.71
N LEU A 135 -9.63 -8.52 7.39
CA LEU A 135 -9.75 -7.11 7.68
C LEU A 135 -9.62 -6.86 9.17
N PHE A 136 -8.58 -6.14 9.57
CA PHE A 136 -8.49 -5.57 10.91
C PHE A 136 -9.23 -4.23 10.97
N GLY A 137 -9.83 -3.93 12.11
CA GLY A 137 -10.55 -2.68 12.37
C GLY A 137 -12.02 -2.83 12.76
N GLU A 138 -12.57 -4.04 12.66
CA GLU A 138 -13.93 -4.33 13.15
C GLU A 138 -13.98 -4.61 14.66
N ASP A 139 -12.89 -5.16 15.21
CA ASP A 139 -12.71 -5.33 16.65
C ASP A 139 -12.03 -4.09 17.24
N PRO A 140 -12.73 -3.27 18.06
CA PRO A 140 -12.16 -2.07 18.68
C PRO A 140 -11.02 -2.40 19.64
N GLU A 141 -10.95 -3.63 20.17
CA GLU A 141 -9.89 -4.04 21.09
C GLU A 141 -8.62 -4.51 20.37
N ALA A 142 -8.65 -4.73 19.07
CA ALA A 142 -7.46 -5.16 18.33
C ALA A 142 -6.33 -4.11 18.40
N LEU A 143 -5.08 -4.56 18.53
CA LEU A 143 -3.92 -3.68 18.57
C LEU A 143 -3.51 -3.26 17.16
N LEU A 144 -3.25 -1.96 16.98
CA LEU A 144 -2.78 -1.40 15.72
C LEU A 144 -1.46 -2.02 15.27
N VAL A 145 -0.53 -2.21 16.22
CA VAL A 145 0.79 -2.81 15.94
C VAL A 145 0.63 -4.19 15.31
N ASP A 146 -0.25 -5.04 15.84
CA ASP A 146 -0.40 -6.41 15.35
C ASP A 146 -1.02 -6.45 13.95
N ALA A 147 -2.03 -5.61 13.70
CA ALA A 147 -2.61 -5.46 12.38
C ALA A 147 -1.60 -4.95 11.35
N VAL A 148 -0.82 -3.92 11.70
CA VAL A 148 0.23 -3.37 10.84
C VAL A 148 1.31 -4.42 10.56
N MET A 149 1.76 -5.17 11.58
CA MET A 149 2.76 -6.21 11.40
C MET A 149 2.26 -7.34 10.51
N ALA A 150 1.01 -7.78 10.67
CA ALA A 150 0.39 -8.76 9.79
C ALA A 150 0.35 -8.25 8.34
N SER A 151 -0.05 -6.99 8.15
CA SER A 151 -0.14 -6.35 6.82
C SER A 151 1.22 -6.08 6.17
N ALA A 152 2.29 -5.90 6.95
CA ALA A 152 3.64 -5.62 6.47
C ALA A 152 4.52 -6.88 6.33
N ALA A 153 3.96 -8.07 6.60
CA ALA A 153 4.67 -9.36 6.51
C ALA A 153 4.85 -9.81 5.05
N GLN A 154 5.60 -9.03 4.27
CA GLN A 154 5.79 -9.25 2.84
C GLN A 154 6.45 -10.61 2.56
N PRO A 155 5.84 -11.49 1.75
CA PRO A 155 6.41 -12.80 1.41
C PRO A 155 7.84 -12.70 0.89
N ILE A 156 8.65 -13.72 1.16
CA ILE A 156 10.10 -13.77 0.90
C ILE A 156 10.91 -12.85 1.83
N THR A 157 10.44 -11.64 2.07
CA THR A 157 11.18 -10.60 2.81
C THR A 157 11.07 -10.78 4.32
N PHE A 158 9.87 -10.88 4.86
CA PHE A 158 9.57 -11.01 6.28
C PHE A 158 8.85 -12.33 6.58
N PRO A 159 8.99 -12.88 7.81
CA PRO A 159 8.31 -14.11 8.17
C PRO A 159 6.79 -13.84 8.29
N PRO A 160 5.94 -14.85 8.06
CA PRO A 160 4.52 -14.75 8.40
C PRO A 160 4.33 -14.37 9.87
N VAL A 161 3.31 -13.58 10.15
CA VAL A 161 2.94 -13.19 11.52
C VAL A 161 1.91 -14.17 12.06
N GLU A 162 2.19 -14.73 13.23
CA GLU A 162 1.20 -15.50 13.97
C GLU A 162 0.25 -14.56 14.70
N TYR A 163 -1.05 -14.71 14.44
CA TYR A 163 -2.10 -13.94 15.11
C TYR A 163 -3.29 -14.87 15.40
N ASN A 164 -3.65 -15.01 16.67
CA ASN A 164 -4.72 -15.90 17.15
C ASN A 164 -4.65 -17.34 16.60
N GLY A 165 -3.45 -17.92 16.50
CA GLY A 165 -3.22 -19.29 16.02
C GLY A 165 -3.19 -19.46 14.50
N TRP A 166 -3.29 -18.36 13.74
CA TRP A 166 -3.23 -18.37 12.28
C TRP A 166 -2.00 -17.64 11.77
N GLN A 167 -1.58 -17.96 10.54
CA GLN A 167 -0.43 -17.33 9.89
C GLN A 167 -0.90 -16.29 8.86
N PHE A 168 -0.42 -15.07 9.03
CA PHE A 168 -0.72 -13.94 8.17
C PHE A 168 0.50 -13.47 7.40
N VAL A 169 0.28 -13.05 6.16
CA VAL A 169 1.24 -12.33 5.32
C VAL A 169 0.60 -11.03 4.84
N ASP A 170 1.43 -10.21 4.20
CA ASP A 170 1.03 -8.93 3.61
C ASP A 170 -0.26 -9.06 2.79
N GLY A 171 -1.24 -8.21 3.12
CA GLY A 171 -2.55 -8.19 2.47
C GLY A 171 -2.49 -7.89 0.98
N GLY A 172 -1.37 -7.32 0.53
CA GLY A 172 -1.11 -6.99 -0.87
C GLY A 172 -1.10 -8.21 -1.77
N VAL A 173 -0.90 -9.43 -1.25
CA VAL A 173 -1.02 -10.66 -2.06
C VAL A 173 -2.44 -10.91 -2.58
N VAL A 174 -3.44 -10.26 -1.97
CA VAL A 174 -4.84 -10.28 -2.39
C VAL A 174 -5.31 -8.87 -2.75
N ALA A 175 -5.18 -7.86 -1.88
CA ALA A 175 -5.71 -6.51 -2.10
C ALA A 175 -4.64 -5.42 -1.91
N ASN A 176 -3.81 -5.20 -2.94
CA ASN A 176 -2.69 -4.25 -2.85
C ASN A 176 -3.10 -2.77 -2.86
N VAL A 177 -4.22 -2.43 -3.51
CA VAL A 177 -4.87 -1.12 -3.39
C VAL A 177 -6.32 -1.41 -2.98
N PRO A 178 -6.64 -1.40 -1.68
CA PRO A 178 -7.88 -2.01 -1.16
C PRO A 178 -9.12 -1.11 -1.36
N ILE A 179 -9.45 -0.80 -2.62
CA ILE A 179 -10.56 0.09 -3.01
C ILE A 179 -11.91 -0.54 -2.66
N GLU A 180 -12.08 -1.83 -2.94
CA GLU A 180 -13.33 -2.54 -2.67
C GLU A 180 -13.71 -2.49 -1.19
N ILE A 181 -12.71 -2.55 -0.29
CA ILE A 181 -12.93 -2.44 1.15
C ILE A 181 -13.48 -1.06 1.52
N ALA A 182 -12.97 0.02 0.92
CA ALA A 182 -13.52 1.35 1.16
C ALA A 182 -14.98 1.46 0.70
N ILE A 183 -15.31 0.86 -0.46
CA ILE A 183 -16.68 0.79 -0.99
C ILE A 183 -17.58 0.00 -0.02
N GLU A 184 -17.14 -1.19 0.42
CA GLU A 184 -17.86 -2.04 1.38
C GLU A 184 -18.15 -1.30 2.70
N LYS A 185 -17.17 -0.52 3.19
CA LYS A 185 -17.31 0.29 4.42
C LYS A 185 -18.06 1.60 4.23
N GLY A 186 -18.69 1.77 3.06
CA GLY A 186 -19.67 2.82 2.77
C GLY A 186 -19.07 4.13 2.28
N ALA A 187 -17.84 4.13 1.77
CA ALA A 187 -17.27 5.31 1.11
C ALA A 187 -18.10 5.69 -0.12
N LYS A 188 -18.26 6.99 -0.36
CA LYS A 188 -18.88 7.54 -1.58
C LYS A 188 -17.90 8.36 -2.42
N GLU A 189 -16.81 8.81 -1.80
CA GLU A 189 -15.69 9.48 -2.46
C GLU A 189 -14.39 8.83 -1.97
N ILE A 190 -13.55 8.36 -2.89
CA ILE A 190 -12.36 7.58 -2.59
C ILE A 190 -11.14 8.24 -3.22
N TYR A 191 -10.14 8.58 -2.41
CA TYR A 191 -8.81 8.99 -2.87
C TYR A 191 -7.87 7.79 -2.71
N ALA A 192 -7.68 7.04 -3.79
CA ALA A 192 -6.75 5.91 -3.85
C ALA A 192 -5.36 6.41 -4.25
N ILE A 193 -4.46 6.46 -3.27
CA ILE A 193 -3.05 6.81 -3.45
C ILE A 193 -2.31 5.52 -3.77
N ASP A 194 -1.90 5.40 -5.04
CA ASP A 194 -1.35 4.16 -5.57
C ASP A 194 0.14 4.35 -5.92
N VAL A 195 0.99 3.77 -5.07
CA VAL A 195 2.43 3.67 -5.26
C VAL A 195 2.86 2.25 -5.63
N SER A 196 1.92 1.38 -5.99
CA SER A 196 2.20 0.00 -6.37
C SER A 196 3.00 -0.07 -7.68
N TYR A 197 3.59 -1.23 -7.93
CA TYR A 197 4.34 -1.52 -9.16
C TYR A 197 3.40 -2.05 -10.25
N GLY A 198 3.76 -1.82 -11.51
CA GLY A 198 2.96 -2.24 -12.66
C GLY A 198 2.68 -1.10 -13.64
N GLY A 199 2.11 -1.45 -14.81
CA GLY A 199 1.70 -0.47 -15.83
C GLY A 199 2.79 0.07 -16.75
N GLN A 200 4.05 -0.22 -16.46
CA GLN A 200 5.20 0.19 -17.27
C GLN A 200 5.86 -1.02 -17.96
N ILE A 201 6.54 -0.77 -19.08
CA ILE A 201 7.40 -1.80 -19.68
C ILE A 201 8.65 -1.91 -18.81
N GLU A 202 8.77 -3.06 -18.17
CA GLU A 202 9.85 -3.36 -17.26
C GLU A 202 11.01 -4.10 -17.95
N PRO A 203 12.27 -3.90 -17.52
CA PRO A 203 13.42 -4.60 -18.08
C PRO A 203 13.39 -6.11 -17.78
N ARG A 204 14.27 -6.85 -18.48
CA ARG A 204 14.46 -8.29 -18.25
C ARG A 204 14.86 -8.54 -16.80
N VAL A 205 14.11 -9.43 -16.13
CA VAL A 205 14.40 -9.89 -14.77
C VAL A 205 15.21 -11.18 -14.78
N GLN A 206 16.11 -11.36 -13.81
CA GLN A 206 16.94 -12.56 -13.63
C GLN A 206 16.98 -12.99 -12.16
N GLY A 207 17.16 -14.29 -11.94
CA GLY A 207 17.26 -14.90 -10.60
C GLY A 207 15.90 -15.31 -10.03
N LEU A 208 15.87 -16.47 -9.37
CA LEU A 208 14.64 -17.12 -8.89
C LEU A 208 13.77 -16.19 -8.04
N VAL A 209 14.38 -15.52 -7.06
CA VAL A 209 13.67 -14.61 -6.15
C VAL A 209 13.07 -13.41 -6.89
N ASN A 210 13.82 -12.79 -7.81
CA ASN A 210 13.33 -11.61 -8.54
C ASN A 210 12.24 -11.99 -9.55
N ILE A 211 12.37 -13.16 -10.20
CA ILE A 211 11.32 -13.70 -11.07
C ILE A 211 10.05 -13.96 -10.26
N GLY A 212 10.16 -14.62 -9.10
CA GLY A 212 9.02 -14.85 -8.21
C GLY A 212 8.32 -13.56 -7.78
N ARG A 213 9.09 -12.55 -7.35
CA ARG A 213 8.56 -11.20 -7.04
C ARG A 213 7.88 -10.57 -8.25
N ARG A 214 8.45 -10.70 -9.46
CA ARG A 214 7.83 -10.17 -10.68
C ARG A 214 6.50 -10.86 -10.99
N CYS A 215 6.39 -12.17 -10.79
CA CYS A 215 5.13 -12.89 -10.93
C CYS A 215 4.07 -12.37 -9.95
N ILE A 216 4.44 -12.16 -8.69
CA ILE A 216 3.55 -11.54 -7.68
C ILE A 216 3.09 -10.16 -8.18
N THR A 217 4.02 -9.26 -8.53
CA THR A 217 3.68 -7.93 -9.05
C THR A 217 2.71 -7.98 -10.23
N ILE A 218 2.88 -8.91 -11.18
CA ILE A 218 1.95 -9.07 -12.31
C ILE A 218 0.55 -9.44 -11.80
N MET A 219 0.42 -10.42 -10.91
CA MET A 219 -0.88 -10.82 -10.36
C MET A 219 -1.57 -9.65 -9.64
N LEU A 220 -0.82 -8.92 -8.80
CA LEU A 220 -1.37 -7.77 -8.05
C LEU A 220 -1.83 -6.65 -8.96
N TYR A 221 -1.04 -6.36 -9.98
CA TYR A 221 -1.38 -5.34 -10.96
C TYR A 221 -2.59 -5.74 -11.81
N GLN A 222 -2.72 -7.02 -12.20
CA GLN A 222 -3.92 -7.48 -12.90
C GLN A 222 -5.17 -7.37 -12.01
N HIS A 223 -5.08 -7.73 -10.74
CA HIS A 223 -6.20 -7.60 -9.82
C HIS A 223 -6.60 -6.13 -9.59
N LEU A 224 -5.63 -5.24 -9.40
CA LEU A 224 -5.87 -3.79 -9.31
C LEU A 224 -6.67 -3.25 -10.50
N LEU A 225 -6.36 -3.70 -11.72
CA LEU A 225 -7.09 -3.25 -12.91
C LEU A 225 -8.56 -3.67 -12.86
N GLU A 226 -8.87 -4.84 -12.28
CA GLU A 226 -10.24 -5.30 -12.09
C GLU A 226 -10.96 -4.46 -11.03
N ASP A 227 -10.33 -4.22 -9.87
CA ASP A 227 -10.89 -3.38 -8.80
C ASP A 227 -11.18 -1.95 -9.29
N LEU A 228 -10.28 -1.36 -10.08
CA LEU A 228 -10.48 -0.03 -10.67
C LEU A 228 -11.66 -0.01 -11.65
N GLU A 229 -11.80 -1.05 -12.48
CA GLU A 229 -12.92 -1.17 -13.42
C GLU A 229 -14.26 -1.34 -12.68
N ASP A 230 -14.32 -2.20 -11.67
CA ASP A 230 -15.53 -2.46 -10.90
C ASP A 230 -15.94 -1.24 -10.05
N ALA A 231 -14.98 -0.57 -9.41
CA ALA A 231 -15.24 0.65 -8.64
C ALA A 231 -15.78 1.79 -9.51
N ALA A 232 -15.31 1.92 -10.74
CA ALA A 232 -15.74 2.97 -11.64
C ALA A 232 -17.02 2.66 -12.42
N ALA A 233 -17.37 1.37 -12.56
CA ALA A 233 -18.68 0.97 -13.03
C ALA A 233 -19.78 1.27 -12.00
N ASN A 234 -19.41 1.51 -10.73
CA ASN A 234 -20.35 1.86 -9.67
C ASN A 234 -20.70 3.37 -9.71
N PRO A 235 -21.93 3.76 -10.10
CA PRO A 235 -22.32 5.16 -10.22
C PRO A 235 -22.46 5.88 -8.87
N GLU A 236 -22.44 5.14 -7.75
CA GLU A 236 -22.49 5.73 -6.41
C GLU A 236 -21.11 6.15 -5.87
N ILE A 237 -20.04 5.82 -6.58
CA ILE A 237 -18.66 6.02 -6.13
C ILE A 237 -17.96 7.05 -7.00
N THR A 238 -17.40 8.07 -6.36
CA THR A 238 -16.43 8.97 -6.99
C THR A 238 -15.03 8.50 -6.66
N LEU A 239 -14.37 7.82 -7.61
CA LEU A 239 -13.02 7.30 -7.43
C LEU A 239 -11.96 8.24 -8.01
N HIS A 240 -11.09 8.75 -7.14
CA HIS A 240 -9.88 9.49 -7.48
C HIS A 240 -8.66 8.57 -7.38
N HIS A 241 -8.12 8.12 -8.51
CA HIS A 241 -6.92 7.29 -8.56
C HIS A 241 -5.67 8.15 -8.79
N ILE A 242 -4.87 8.33 -7.73
CA ILE A 242 -3.62 9.10 -7.76
C ILE A 242 -2.46 8.11 -7.88
N LYS A 243 -2.16 7.70 -9.12
CA LYS A 243 -1.03 6.81 -9.42
C LYS A 243 0.29 7.58 -9.43
N ILE A 244 1.24 7.17 -8.59
CA ILE A 244 2.59 7.76 -8.53
C ILE A 244 3.60 6.71 -8.98
N THR A 245 4.13 6.84 -10.20
CA THR A 245 5.05 5.86 -10.82
C THR A 245 6.53 6.14 -10.58
N ALA A 246 6.86 7.30 -10.00
CA ALA A 246 8.24 7.70 -9.72
C ALA A 246 8.94 6.69 -8.78
N PHE A 247 10.28 6.63 -8.90
CA PHE A 247 11.16 5.78 -8.09
C PHE A 247 10.89 4.27 -8.19
N SER A 248 10.18 3.79 -9.22
CA SER A 248 9.93 2.35 -9.43
C SER A 248 11.21 1.51 -9.61
N GLY A 249 12.31 2.12 -10.09
CA GLY A 249 13.61 1.47 -10.23
C GLY A 249 14.54 1.57 -9.01
N LEU A 250 14.12 2.25 -7.93
CA LEU A 250 14.92 2.37 -6.70
C LEU A 250 14.99 1.02 -5.98
N ASP A 251 16.12 0.70 -5.35
CA ASP A 251 16.23 -0.50 -4.50
C ASP A 251 15.17 -0.39 -3.37
N PRO A 252 14.30 -1.41 -3.17
CA PRO A 252 13.30 -1.39 -2.11
C PRO A 252 13.85 -1.21 -0.69
N GLN A 253 15.16 -1.43 -0.49
CA GLN A 253 15.86 -1.24 0.79
C GLN A 253 16.58 0.12 0.90
N ASP A 254 16.49 0.97 -0.13
CA ASP A 254 17.10 2.30 -0.14
C ASP A 254 16.12 3.37 0.37
N PHE A 255 16.44 3.94 1.53
CA PHE A 255 15.70 5.04 2.16
C PHE A 255 16.40 6.39 2.02
N SER A 256 17.49 6.47 1.24
CA SER A 256 18.26 7.72 1.06
C SER A 256 17.48 8.79 0.27
N LYS A 257 16.46 8.38 -0.49
CA LYS A 257 15.62 9.23 -1.34
C LYS A 257 14.28 9.61 -0.72
N THR A 258 14.09 9.39 0.58
CA THR A 258 12.81 9.61 1.24
C THR A 258 12.29 11.05 1.12
N ALA A 259 13.16 12.06 1.27
CA ALA A 259 12.74 13.45 1.14
C ALA A 259 12.29 13.79 -0.28
N GLU A 260 13.02 13.31 -1.30
CA GLU A 260 12.64 13.49 -2.70
C GLU A 260 11.35 12.73 -3.04
N MET A 261 11.15 11.53 -2.48
CA MET A 261 9.92 10.76 -2.63
C MET A 261 8.71 11.50 -2.04
N ILE A 262 8.82 12.06 -0.84
CA ILE A 262 7.74 12.86 -0.24
C ILE A 262 7.42 14.08 -1.13
N ALA A 263 8.44 14.80 -1.58
CA ALA A 263 8.24 15.98 -2.43
C ALA A 263 7.54 15.62 -3.76
N GLU A 264 7.95 14.52 -4.39
CA GLU A 264 7.33 14.07 -5.64
C GLU A 264 5.89 13.58 -5.45
N GLY A 265 5.63 12.85 -4.36
CA GLY A 265 4.27 12.41 -4.04
C GLY A 265 3.31 13.58 -3.81
N LYS A 266 3.79 14.63 -3.14
CA LYS A 266 3.06 15.89 -2.97
C LYS A 266 2.80 16.56 -4.32
N ARG A 267 3.83 16.74 -5.14
CA ARG A 267 3.72 17.35 -6.47
C ARG A 267 2.69 16.66 -7.36
N VAL A 268 2.69 15.32 -7.40
CA VAL A 268 1.75 14.53 -8.22
C VAL A 268 0.32 14.68 -7.71
N ALA A 269 0.11 14.63 -6.39
CA ALA A 269 -1.21 14.81 -5.82
C ALA A 269 -1.74 16.24 -6.03
N GLU A 270 -0.92 17.28 -5.86
CA GLU A 270 -1.29 18.67 -6.18
C GLU A 270 -1.63 18.87 -7.65
N GLU A 271 -0.89 18.23 -8.56
CA GLU A 271 -1.20 18.24 -9.98
C GLU A 271 -2.56 17.63 -10.28
N TYR A 272 -2.87 16.49 -9.66
CA TYR A 272 -4.18 15.86 -9.77
C TYR A 272 -5.31 16.75 -9.19
N LEU A 273 -5.13 17.29 -8.00
CA LEU A 273 -6.14 18.08 -7.29
C LEU A 273 -6.47 19.41 -7.96
N ARG A 274 -5.57 19.96 -8.78
CA ARG A 274 -5.85 21.15 -9.61
C ARG A 274 -6.88 20.91 -10.71
N SER A 275 -7.02 19.67 -11.20
CA SER A 275 -7.97 19.31 -12.25
C SER A 275 -8.35 17.83 -12.10
N PRO A 276 -9.14 17.47 -11.08
CA PRO A 276 -9.44 16.08 -10.76
C PRO A 276 -10.26 15.44 -11.88
N VAL A 277 -9.82 14.25 -12.30
CA VAL A 277 -10.51 13.41 -13.28
C VAL A 277 -10.95 12.11 -12.59
N PRO A 278 -12.06 12.12 -11.83
CA PRO A 278 -12.55 10.91 -11.18
C PRO A 278 -12.99 9.87 -12.22
N GLY A 279 -12.82 8.59 -11.89
CA GLY A 279 -13.14 7.49 -12.80
C GLY A 279 -12.19 7.37 -14.00
N TYR A 280 -11.05 8.09 -13.98
CA TYR A 280 -10.00 7.96 -14.99
C TYR A 280 -8.76 7.31 -14.39
N TRP A 281 -8.34 6.18 -14.95
CA TRP A 281 -7.04 5.58 -14.72
C TRP A 281 -6.35 5.37 -16.08
N PRO A 282 -5.10 5.84 -16.24
CA PRO A 282 -4.45 5.92 -17.55
C PRO A 282 -4.08 4.59 -18.20
N GLU A 283 -4.40 3.43 -17.61
CA GLU A 283 -3.85 2.13 -18.05
C GLU A 283 -4.64 1.39 -19.13
N ILE A 284 -5.54 2.10 -19.80
CA ILE A 284 -5.67 1.94 -21.24
C ILE A 284 -5.24 3.25 -21.90
N ARG A 285 -3.93 3.52 -21.95
CA ARG A 285 -3.41 4.34 -23.04
C ARG A 285 -3.47 3.44 -24.28
N PRO A 286 -4.37 3.68 -25.24
CA PRO A 286 -4.28 3.03 -26.56
C PRO A 286 -2.92 3.34 -27.25
N GLU A 287 -2.19 4.32 -26.72
CA GLU A 287 -0.94 4.87 -27.25
C GLU A 287 0.32 4.10 -26.83
N ILE A 288 0.28 3.35 -25.71
CA ILE A 288 1.37 2.43 -25.36
C ILE A 288 1.05 1.09 -26.03
N ALA A 289 1.50 0.94 -27.28
CA ALA A 289 1.45 -0.34 -27.98
C ALA A 289 2.27 -1.36 -27.18
N ILE A 290 1.61 -2.26 -26.45
CA ILE A 290 2.29 -3.38 -25.79
C ILE A 290 2.90 -4.23 -26.90
N PRO A 291 4.25 -4.34 -26.97
CA PRO A 291 4.90 -5.06 -28.04
C PRO A 291 4.45 -6.53 -28.01
N SER A 292 4.16 -7.06 -29.20
CA SER A 292 3.74 -8.45 -29.38
C SER A 292 4.88 -9.23 -30.01
N PRO A 293 5.56 -10.12 -29.26
CA PRO A 293 6.49 -11.06 -29.86
C PRO A 293 5.83 -11.87 -31.00
N PRO A 294 6.57 -12.27 -32.04
CA PRO A 294 6.04 -13.11 -33.12
C PRO A 294 5.27 -14.32 -32.56
N GLY A 295 4.05 -14.54 -33.07
CA GLY A 295 3.17 -15.63 -32.62
C GLY A 295 2.36 -15.36 -31.35
N SER A 296 2.41 -14.15 -30.79
CA SER A 296 1.67 -13.79 -29.58
C SER A 296 0.93 -12.45 -29.72
N ARG A 297 -0.01 -12.20 -28.82
CA ARG A 297 -0.63 -10.88 -28.61
C ARG A 297 -0.98 -10.72 -27.13
N PRO A 298 -0.98 -9.49 -26.58
CA PRO A 298 -1.58 -9.21 -25.30
C PRO A 298 -3.04 -9.69 -25.28
N TRP A 299 -3.39 -10.39 -24.21
CA TRP A 299 -4.79 -10.69 -23.92
C TRP A 299 -5.39 -9.50 -23.18
N ARG A 300 -6.61 -9.11 -23.56
CA ARG A 300 -7.40 -8.10 -22.85
C ARG A 300 -8.76 -8.72 -22.55
N ARG A 301 -9.18 -8.65 -21.30
CA ARG A 301 -10.52 -9.06 -20.89
C ARG A 301 -11.53 -8.20 -21.66
N LYS A 302 -12.56 -8.82 -22.25
CA LYS A 302 -13.63 -8.07 -22.90
C LYS A 302 -14.41 -7.33 -21.81
N ARG A 303 -14.43 -5.99 -21.88
CA ARG A 303 -15.27 -5.15 -21.01
C ARG A 303 -16.74 -5.55 -21.23
N LYS A 304 -17.44 -5.94 -20.16
CA LYS A 304 -18.90 -6.01 -20.20
C LYS A 304 -19.39 -4.56 -20.33
N ARG A 305 -20.12 -4.28 -21.41
CA ARG A 305 -20.81 -3.00 -21.59
C ARG A 305 -21.99 -2.91 -20.64
#